data_AF-A0A351SJR9-F1
#
_entry.id   AF-A0A351SJR9-F1
#
_cell.length_a   1.000
_cell.length_b   1.000
_cell.length_c   1.000
_cell.angle_alpha   90.00
_cell.angle_beta   90.00
_cell.angle_gamma   90.00
#
_symmetry.space_group_name_H-M   'P 1'
#
loop_
_entity.id
_entity.type
_entity.pdbx_description
1 polymer ?
#
loop_
_entity_poly.entity_id
_entity_poly.type
_entity_poly.pdbx_seq_one_letter_code
_entity_poly.pdbx_strand_id
1 'polypeptide(L)'
;PMPQLPHRPQATNTLTPHTPATHASTPADATIWASPEDFVTDIWPHAQRAAQNLNVNPHLIVAQAALETGWGQHVPMTDGKSSFNFFGIKADQRWPGHYVERETMEYESNQFSRQQARFRAYDSMAEGVNDFVDFLKSQPRYRNALQNAHDDRNFLQALQHAGYATDPNYADKIMRIARSETLQNSLTKLKENGQLPLAS
;
A
#
# COMPACT_ATOMS: atom_id res chain seq x y z
N PRO A 1 -55.00 -3.74 3.18
CA PRO A 1 -54.77 -5.18 2.93
C PRO A 1 -54.23 -5.41 1.52
N MET A 2 -52.92 -5.68 1.42
CA MET A 2 -52.20 -5.85 0.16
C MET A 2 -52.36 -7.28 -0.40
N PRO A 3 -52.43 -7.46 -1.75
CA PRO A 3 -52.66 -8.75 -2.41
C PRO A 3 -51.36 -9.48 -2.78
N GLN A 4 -51.44 -10.81 -2.96
CA GLN A 4 -50.37 -11.69 -3.46
C GLN A 4 -50.47 -11.95 -4.97
N LEU A 5 -49.33 -12.19 -5.64
CA LEU A 5 -49.03 -13.11 -6.77
C LEU A 5 -47.69 -12.67 -7.45
N PRO A 6 -46.98 -13.48 -8.31
CA PRO A 6 -46.99 -14.94 -8.55
C PRO A 6 -45.56 -15.59 -8.66
N HIS A 7 -45.50 -16.91 -8.81
CA HIS A 7 -44.30 -17.70 -9.19
C HIS A 7 -44.17 -17.92 -10.72
N ARG A 8 -42.95 -17.86 -11.29
CA ARG A 8 -42.40 -18.65 -12.45
C ARG A 8 -41.03 -18.08 -12.92
N PRO A 9 -40.26 -18.72 -13.84
CA PRO A 9 -39.93 -20.14 -14.08
C PRO A 9 -38.40 -20.43 -14.00
N GLN A 10 -38.01 -21.71 -14.01
CA GLN A 10 -36.64 -22.15 -14.33
C GLN A 10 -36.42 -22.11 -15.85
N ALA A 11 -35.29 -21.54 -16.29
CA ALA A 11 -34.83 -21.59 -17.68
C ALA A 11 -33.57 -22.46 -17.76
N THR A 12 -33.68 -23.57 -18.50
CA THR A 12 -32.57 -24.34 -19.05
C THR A 12 -31.92 -23.54 -20.17
N ASN A 13 -30.59 -23.43 -20.21
CA ASN A 13 -29.90 -23.12 -21.46
C ASN A 13 -28.54 -23.81 -21.55
N THR A 14 -28.37 -24.47 -22.69
CA THR A 14 -27.24 -25.23 -23.22
C THR A 14 -25.95 -24.43 -23.33
N LEU A 15 -24.82 -25.02 -22.91
CA LEU A 15 -23.47 -24.51 -23.13
C LEU A 15 -22.89 -25.10 -24.43
N THR A 16 -22.68 -24.27 -25.44
CA THR A 16 -21.70 -24.50 -26.52
C THR A 16 -20.37 -23.84 -26.15
N PRO A 17 -19.20 -24.42 -26.50
CA PRO A 17 -17.91 -23.85 -26.15
C PRO A 17 -17.54 -22.73 -27.13
N HIS A 18 -17.23 -21.54 -26.64
CA HIS A 18 -16.60 -20.47 -27.40
C HIS A 18 -15.26 -20.14 -26.74
N THR A 19 -14.21 -20.23 -27.53
CA THR A 19 -12.80 -20.00 -27.20
C THR A 19 -12.58 -18.65 -26.49
N PRO A 20 -11.73 -18.56 -25.45
CA PRO A 20 -11.47 -17.29 -24.80
C PRO A 20 -10.34 -16.55 -25.53
N ALA A 21 -10.62 -15.32 -25.94
CA ALA A 21 -9.61 -14.30 -26.12
C ALA A 21 -10.10 -12.98 -25.50
N THR A 22 -9.16 -12.34 -24.80
CA THR A 22 -9.12 -10.94 -24.39
C THR A 22 -9.58 -10.60 -22.96
N HIS A 23 -8.55 -10.20 -22.21
CA HIS A 23 -8.51 -9.43 -20.96
C HIS A 23 -9.72 -8.50 -20.75
N ALA A 24 -10.46 -8.76 -19.66
CA ALA A 24 -11.38 -7.81 -19.05
C ALA A 24 -11.15 -7.80 -17.54
N SER A 25 -10.78 -6.62 -17.03
CA SER A 25 -10.53 -6.29 -15.63
C SER A 25 -11.81 -6.36 -14.79
N THR A 26 -11.81 -7.06 -13.65
CA THR A 26 -12.74 -6.87 -12.48
C THR A 26 -12.27 -7.78 -11.31
N PRO A 27 -12.52 -7.51 -10.01
CA PRO A 27 -12.59 -6.27 -9.21
C PRO A 27 -11.49 -6.18 -8.12
N ALA A 28 -11.43 -5.02 -7.45
CA ALA A 28 -10.60 -4.73 -6.27
C ALA A 28 -11.07 -5.44 -4.98
N ASP A 29 -11.10 -6.77 -4.95
CA ASP A 29 -11.38 -7.54 -3.74
C ASP A 29 -10.14 -8.37 -3.34
N ALA A 30 -9.65 -8.10 -2.13
CA ALA A 30 -8.63 -8.90 -1.43
C ALA A 30 -7.29 -9.08 -2.16
N THR A 31 -6.60 -8.01 -2.57
CA THR A 31 -5.27 -8.17 -3.17
C THR A 31 -4.24 -8.52 -2.08
N ILE A 32 -4.06 -9.82 -1.84
CA ILE A 32 -2.78 -10.37 -1.37
C ILE A 32 -1.98 -10.65 -2.63
N TRP A 33 -0.81 -10.04 -2.75
CA TRP A 33 0.06 -10.29 -3.89
C TRP A 33 0.77 -11.62 -3.75
N ALA A 34 0.77 -12.39 -4.83
CA ALA A 34 1.42 -13.69 -4.89
C ALA A 34 2.96 -13.57 -4.91
N SER A 35 3.47 -12.45 -5.42
CA SER A 35 4.90 -12.18 -5.54
C SER A 35 5.25 -10.70 -5.33
N PRO A 36 6.52 -10.40 -4.97
CA PRO A 36 7.05 -9.03 -4.99
C PRO A 36 6.88 -8.35 -6.35
N GLU A 37 7.02 -9.07 -7.45
CA GLU A 37 6.85 -8.54 -8.79
C GLU A 37 5.43 -8.03 -9.05
N ASP A 38 4.41 -8.81 -8.67
CA ASP A 38 3.02 -8.40 -8.84
C ASP A 38 2.72 -7.17 -7.99
N PHE A 39 3.22 -7.14 -6.75
CA PHE A 39 3.10 -6.00 -5.86
C PHE A 39 3.73 -4.73 -6.45
N VAL A 40 4.97 -4.84 -6.95
CA VAL A 40 5.67 -3.72 -7.58
C VAL A 40 4.92 -3.26 -8.82
N THR A 41 4.42 -4.17 -9.65
CA THR A 41 3.66 -3.83 -10.87
C THR A 41 2.46 -2.96 -10.55
N ASP A 42 1.69 -3.35 -9.54
CA ASP A 42 0.48 -2.66 -9.15
C ASP A 42 0.77 -1.31 -8.46
N ILE A 43 1.71 -1.26 -7.52
CA ILE A 43 1.96 -0.05 -6.72
C ILE A 43 2.79 1.01 -7.45
N TRP A 44 3.64 0.60 -8.40
CA TRP A 44 4.60 1.47 -9.05
C TRP A 44 4.03 2.77 -9.66
N PRO A 45 2.94 2.77 -10.45
CA PRO A 45 2.39 4.02 -10.99
C PRO A 45 1.85 4.97 -9.91
N HIS A 46 1.46 4.45 -8.74
CA HIS A 46 1.08 5.27 -7.58
C HIS A 46 2.32 5.81 -6.87
N ALA A 47 3.33 4.96 -6.69
CA ALA A 47 4.61 5.34 -6.08
C ALA A 47 5.32 6.44 -6.88
N GLN A 48 5.30 6.39 -8.22
CA GLN A 48 5.88 7.44 -9.06
C GLN A 48 5.22 8.81 -8.84
N ARG A 49 3.87 8.84 -8.78
CA ARG A 49 3.13 10.08 -8.52
C ARG A 49 3.38 10.62 -7.11
N ALA A 50 3.39 9.75 -6.11
CA ALA A 50 3.73 10.14 -4.74
C ALA A 50 5.15 10.69 -4.63
N ALA A 51 6.11 10.02 -5.26
CA ALA A 51 7.50 10.43 -5.28
C ALA A 51 7.69 11.80 -5.92
N GLN A 52 7.03 12.08 -7.04
CA GLN A 52 6.99 13.40 -7.67
C GLN A 52 6.42 14.47 -6.71
N ASN A 53 5.32 14.15 -6.03
CA ASN A 53 4.68 15.08 -5.09
C ASN A 53 5.54 15.38 -3.85
N LEU A 54 6.42 14.45 -3.45
CA LEU A 54 7.30 14.58 -2.30
C LEU A 54 8.72 15.01 -2.69
N ASN A 55 9.05 15.01 -3.98
CA ASN A 55 10.40 15.20 -4.52
C ASN A 55 11.43 14.18 -3.96
N VAL A 56 11.02 12.91 -3.88
CA VAL A 56 11.87 11.79 -3.43
C VAL A 56 12.07 10.76 -4.54
N ASN A 57 13.00 9.83 -4.36
CA ASN A 57 13.15 8.67 -5.23
C ASN A 57 11.95 7.71 -5.10
N PRO A 58 11.27 7.32 -6.20
CA PRO A 58 10.13 6.40 -6.14
C PRO A 58 10.46 5.01 -5.60
N HIS A 59 11.72 4.58 -5.67
CA HIS A 59 12.14 3.31 -5.07
C HIS A 59 11.92 3.31 -3.56
N LEU A 60 12.02 4.48 -2.89
CA LEU A 60 11.80 4.57 -1.44
C LEU A 60 10.33 4.36 -1.08
N ILE A 61 9.40 4.86 -1.90
CA ILE A 61 7.97 4.70 -1.66
C ILE A 61 7.60 3.22 -1.74
N VAL A 62 8.08 2.51 -2.78
CA VAL A 62 7.86 1.07 -2.92
C VAL A 62 8.56 0.29 -1.83
N ALA A 63 9.80 0.64 -1.49
CA ALA A 63 10.56 -0.03 -0.44
C ALA A 63 9.91 0.10 0.94
N GLN A 64 9.33 1.27 1.24
CA GLN A 64 8.58 1.49 2.46
C GLN A 64 7.30 0.67 2.49
N ALA A 65 6.51 0.72 1.42
CA ALA A 65 5.33 -0.11 1.30
C ALA A 65 5.65 -1.61 1.42
N ALA A 66 6.74 -2.07 0.80
CA ALA A 66 7.21 -3.45 0.87
C ALA A 66 7.70 -3.85 2.26
N LEU A 67 8.41 -2.97 2.98
CA LEU A 67 8.87 -3.23 4.35
C LEU A 67 7.67 -3.40 5.29
N GLU A 68 6.73 -2.46 5.24
CA GLU A 68 5.59 -2.41 6.16
C GLU A 68 4.60 -3.57 5.95
N THR A 69 4.51 -4.08 4.72
CA THR A 69 3.50 -5.07 4.35
C THR A 69 4.07 -6.42 3.95
N GLY A 70 5.40 -6.60 3.99
CA GLY A 70 6.06 -7.79 3.46
C GLY A 70 5.71 -8.01 1.98
N TRP A 71 5.97 -7.01 1.15
CA TRP A 71 5.60 -7.02 -0.28
C TRP A 71 4.10 -7.27 -0.52
N GLY A 72 3.27 -6.63 0.29
CA GLY A 72 1.81 -6.70 0.17
C GLY A 72 1.15 -7.91 0.85
N GLN A 73 1.92 -8.87 1.37
CA GLN A 73 1.36 -10.09 1.97
C GLN A 73 0.65 -9.86 3.32
N HIS A 74 1.00 -8.79 4.02
CA HIS A 74 0.53 -8.47 5.35
C HIS A 74 -0.19 -7.12 5.40
N VAL A 75 -0.76 -6.66 4.28
CA VAL A 75 -1.64 -5.48 4.31
C VAL A 75 -2.79 -5.75 5.27
N PRO A 76 -3.11 -4.81 6.19
CA PRO A 76 -4.23 -4.99 7.10
C PRO A 76 -5.53 -5.20 6.32
N MET A 77 -6.37 -6.13 6.80
CA MET A 77 -7.62 -6.54 6.15
C MET A 77 -8.81 -6.57 7.14
N THR A 78 -10.01 -6.32 6.67
CA THR A 78 -11.24 -6.52 7.45
C THR A 78 -12.26 -7.22 6.57
N ASP A 79 -12.87 -8.29 7.09
CA ASP A 79 -13.87 -9.09 6.36
C ASP A 79 -13.41 -9.53 4.96
N GLY A 80 -12.14 -9.95 4.86
CA GLY A 80 -11.52 -10.37 3.60
C GLY A 80 -11.13 -9.23 2.65
N LYS A 81 -11.44 -7.98 2.97
CA LYS A 81 -11.07 -6.81 2.15
C LYS A 81 -9.77 -6.19 2.60
N SER A 82 -8.93 -5.83 1.64
CA SER A 82 -7.70 -5.07 1.91
C SER A 82 -8.04 -3.66 2.40
N SER A 83 -7.30 -3.16 3.38
CA SER A 83 -7.36 -1.75 3.80
C SER A 83 -6.63 -0.81 2.85
N PHE A 84 -5.80 -1.35 1.94
CA PHE A 84 -4.83 -0.59 1.13
C PHE A 84 -3.89 0.33 1.95
N ASN A 85 -3.71 0.05 3.24
CA ASN A 85 -2.78 0.79 4.10
C ASN A 85 -1.40 0.18 4.06
N PHE A 86 -0.63 0.62 3.07
CA PHE A 86 0.74 0.15 2.84
C PHE A 86 1.79 0.79 3.76
N PHE A 87 1.42 1.81 4.53
CA PHE A 87 2.36 2.68 5.22
C PHE A 87 2.18 2.68 6.73
N GLY A 88 1.30 1.81 7.25
CA GLY A 88 1.06 1.68 8.69
C GLY A 88 0.41 2.91 9.33
N ILE A 89 -0.33 3.71 8.56
CA ILE A 89 -0.88 4.98 9.05
C ILE A 89 -2.00 4.70 10.04
N LYS A 90 -1.80 5.10 11.30
CA LYS A 90 -2.82 4.97 12.35
C LYS A 90 -4.01 5.91 12.09
N ALA A 91 -5.21 5.42 12.38
CA ALA A 91 -6.44 6.21 12.38
C ALA A 91 -6.60 6.87 13.76
N ASP A 92 -6.11 8.11 13.88
CA ASP A 92 -6.34 8.93 15.08
C ASP A 92 -7.74 9.55 15.09
N GLN A 93 -8.09 10.26 16.15
CA GLN A 93 -9.43 10.85 16.35
C GLN A 93 -9.86 11.82 15.24
N ARG A 94 -8.94 12.35 14.45
CA ARG A 94 -9.21 13.28 13.35
C ARG A 94 -9.48 12.56 12.03
N TRP A 95 -9.25 11.24 11.95
CA TRP A 95 -9.50 10.45 10.75
C TRP A 95 -11.01 10.20 10.60
N PRO A 96 -11.66 10.74 9.55
CA PRO A 96 -13.09 10.58 9.34
C PRO A 96 -13.44 9.31 8.55
N GLY A 97 -12.45 8.64 7.97
CA GLY A 97 -12.63 7.51 7.05
C GLY A 97 -12.70 6.16 7.74
N HIS A 98 -12.74 5.11 6.93
CA HIS A 98 -12.73 3.73 7.39
C HIS A 98 -11.42 3.37 8.10
N TYR A 99 -11.48 2.40 9.00
CA TYR A 99 -10.31 1.86 9.67
C TYR A 99 -10.44 0.35 9.85
N VAL A 100 -9.31 -0.30 10.07
CA VAL A 100 -9.24 -1.69 10.54
C VAL A 100 -8.57 -1.74 11.90
N GLU A 101 -9.08 -2.60 12.78
CA GLU A 101 -8.48 -2.85 14.09
C GLU A 101 -7.49 -4.01 14.00
N ARG A 102 -6.37 -3.87 14.70
CA ARG A 102 -5.32 -4.88 14.83
C ARG A 102 -4.79 -4.91 16.23
N GLU A 103 -4.62 -6.11 16.76
CA GLU A 103 -3.82 -6.28 17.97
C GLU A 103 -2.35 -6.02 17.63
N THR A 104 -1.76 -5.06 18.33
CA THR A 104 -0.36 -4.69 18.22
C THR A 104 0.33 -4.89 19.56
N MET A 105 1.58 -5.34 19.53
CA MET A 105 2.42 -5.37 20.71
C MET A 105 3.12 -4.01 20.82
N GLU A 106 2.63 -3.14 21.70
CA GLU A 106 3.27 -1.85 21.96
C GLU A 106 4.27 -2.03 23.11
N TYR A 107 5.42 -1.36 23.00
CA TYR A 107 6.41 -1.29 24.07
C TYR A 107 6.30 0.07 24.73
N GLU A 108 5.55 0.14 25.83
CA GLU A 108 5.33 1.36 26.59
C GLU A 108 5.82 1.15 28.02
N SER A 109 6.53 2.14 28.57
CA SER A 109 6.99 2.12 29.96
C SER A 109 7.76 0.84 30.37
N ASN A 110 8.64 0.37 29.48
CA ASN A 110 9.50 -0.80 29.68
C ASN A 110 8.75 -2.16 29.75
N GLN A 111 7.48 -2.20 29.32
CA GLN A 111 6.65 -3.41 29.31
C GLN A 111 5.99 -3.62 27.94
N PHE A 112 5.88 -4.88 27.52
CA PHE A 112 5.09 -5.23 26.34
C PHE A 112 3.62 -5.31 26.71
N SER A 113 2.78 -4.54 26.02
CA SER A 113 1.32 -4.57 26.18
C SER A 113 0.66 -4.84 24.84
N ARG A 114 -0.30 -5.77 24.84
CA ARG A 114 -1.19 -5.98 23.68
C ARG A 114 -2.24 -4.88 23.69
N GLN A 115 -2.21 -4.04 22.67
CA GLN A 115 -3.19 -2.98 22.48
C GLN A 115 -3.90 -3.15 21.14
N GLN A 116 -5.15 -2.72 21.07
CA GLN A 116 -5.85 -2.60 19.79
C GLN A 116 -5.47 -1.27 19.16
N ALA A 117 -4.79 -1.31 18.02
CA ALA A 117 -4.50 -0.14 17.22
C ALA A 117 -5.47 -0.07 16.04
N ARG A 118 -5.91 1.15 15.71
CA ARG A 118 -6.70 1.43 14.51
C ARG A 118 -5.78 1.92 13.41
N PHE A 119 -5.88 1.31 12.25
CA PHE A 119 -5.16 1.71 11.04
C PHE A 119 -6.16 2.22 10.02
N ARG A 120 -5.83 3.31 9.33
CA ARG A 120 -6.68 3.84 8.25
C ARG A 120 -6.94 2.76 7.21
N ALA A 121 -8.11 2.80 6.60
CA ALA A 121 -8.47 1.97 5.46
C ALA A 121 -9.00 2.86 4.34
N TYR A 122 -8.71 2.48 3.11
CA TYR A 122 -8.99 3.25 1.91
C TYR A 122 -9.77 2.39 0.92
N ASP A 123 -10.40 3.01 -0.08
CA ASP A 123 -11.16 2.29 -1.10
C ASP A 123 -10.25 1.79 -2.24
N SER A 124 -9.04 2.33 -2.35
CA SER A 124 -8.08 1.94 -3.37
C SER A 124 -6.63 2.16 -2.95
N MET A 125 -5.72 1.51 -3.68
CA MET A 125 -4.28 1.76 -3.57
C MET A 125 -3.90 3.20 -3.91
N ALA A 126 -4.61 3.84 -4.84
CA ALA A 126 -4.38 5.24 -5.17
C ALA A 126 -4.65 6.14 -3.95
N GLU A 127 -5.75 5.91 -3.24
CA GLU A 127 -6.09 6.66 -2.04
C GLU A 127 -5.08 6.43 -0.92
N GLY A 128 -4.70 5.18 -0.63
CA GLY A 128 -3.73 4.90 0.43
C GLY A 128 -2.35 5.51 0.17
N VAL A 129 -1.88 5.50 -1.08
CA VAL A 129 -0.62 6.13 -1.47
C VAL A 129 -0.72 7.66 -1.48
N ASN A 130 -1.86 8.24 -1.85
CA ASN A 130 -2.07 9.69 -1.80
C ASN A 130 -2.17 10.18 -0.34
N ASP A 131 -2.90 9.47 0.52
CA ASP A 131 -3.00 9.84 1.94
C ASP A 131 -1.64 9.75 2.64
N PHE A 132 -0.74 8.87 2.21
CA PHE A 132 0.64 8.88 2.70
C PHE A 132 1.38 10.19 2.39
N VAL A 133 1.21 10.73 1.17
CA VAL A 133 1.78 12.03 0.80
C VAL A 133 1.18 13.13 1.67
N ASP A 134 -0.14 13.15 1.84
CA ASP A 134 -0.84 14.16 2.63
C ASP A 134 -0.50 14.05 4.12
N PHE A 135 -0.36 12.83 4.65
CA PHE A 135 0.07 12.54 6.01
C PHE A 135 1.46 13.13 6.28
N LEU A 136 2.43 12.93 5.37
CA LEU A 136 3.76 13.51 5.51
C LEU A 136 3.73 15.05 5.43
N LYS A 137 2.99 15.61 4.46
CA LYS A 137 2.93 17.06 4.25
C LYS A 137 2.18 17.81 5.35
N SER A 138 1.13 17.21 5.92
CA SER A 138 0.26 17.85 6.91
C SER A 138 0.88 17.89 8.31
N GLN A 139 1.84 17.02 8.63
CA GLN A 139 2.39 16.91 9.97
C GLN A 139 3.69 17.70 10.14
N PRO A 140 3.72 18.70 11.05
CA PRO A 140 4.90 19.54 11.25
C PRO A 140 6.18 18.76 11.57
N ARG A 141 6.08 17.60 12.24
CA ARG A 141 7.22 16.76 12.60
C ARG A 141 8.01 16.24 11.39
N TYR A 142 7.38 16.08 10.23
CA TYR A 142 8.05 15.56 9.02
C TYR A 142 8.64 16.66 8.12
N ARG A 143 8.52 17.94 8.49
CA ARG A 143 9.06 19.05 7.68
C ARG A 143 10.55 18.92 7.41
N ASN A 144 11.33 18.49 8.39
CA ASN A 144 12.77 18.28 8.21
C ASN A 144 13.06 17.15 7.22
N ALA A 145 12.28 16.06 7.25
CA ALA A 145 12.41 15.00 6.25
C ALA A 145 12.11 15.54 4.84
N LEU A 146 11.00 16.26 4.66
CA LEU A 146 10.62 16.84 3.36
C LEU A 146 11.65 17.84 2.82
N GLN A 147 12.37 18.57 3.68
CA GLN A 147 13.47 19.44 3.26
C GLN A 147 14.67 18.65 2.71
N ASN A 148 14.86 17.41 3.15
CA ASN A 148 15.92 16.50 2.73
C ASN A 148 15.47 15.51 1.64
N ALA A 149 14.30 15.73 1.00
CA ALA A 149 13.70 14.77 0.07
C ALA A 149 14.61 14.34 -1.10
N HIS A 150 15.56 15.19 -1.49
CA HIS A 150 16.51 14.93 -2.58
C HIS A 150 17.70 14.05 -2.17
N ASP A 151 17.87 13.75 -0.88
CA ASP A 151 18.87 12.83 -0.35
C ASP A 151 18.15 11.67 0.34
N ASP A 152 18.14 10.51 -0.33
CA ASP A 152 17.43 9.31 0.12
C ASP A 152 17.77 8.94 1.58
N ARG A 153 19.04 9.04 1.99
CA ARG A 153 19.47 8.64 3.33
C ARG A 153 19.02 9.66 4.37
N ASN A 154 19.22 10.95 4.10
CA ASN A 154 18.83 12.02 5.03
C ASN A 154 17.31 12.11 5.17
N PHE A 155 16.55 11.92 4.09
CA PHE A 155 15.09 11.84 4.12
C PHE A 155 14.62 10.75 5.10
N LEU A 156 15.12 9.53 4.96
CA LEU A 156 14.72 8.40 5.79
C LEU A 156 15.19 8.52 7.24
N GLN A 157 16.42 9.02 7.46
CA GLN A 157 16.92 9.28 8.81
C GLN A 157 16.09 10.36 9.51
N ALA A 158 15.67 11.40 8.81
CA ALA A 158 14.79 12.44 9.35
C ALA A 158 13.38 11.91 9.65
N LEU A 159 12.81 11.03 8.80
CA LEU A 159 11.55 10.33 9.12
C LEU A 159 11.68 9.50 10.40
N GLN A 160 12.77 8.74 10.53
CA GLN A 160 13.04 7.93 11.71
C GLN A 160 13.18 8.81 12.96
N HIS A 161 13.96 9.90 12.89
CA HIS A 161 14.13 10.85 13.99
C HIS A 161 12.82 11.54 14.39
N ALA A 162 11.93 11.79 13.43
CA ALA A 162 10.60 12.34 13.67
C ALA A 162 9.60 11.32 14.26
N GLY A 163 10.03 10.08 14.49
CA GLY A 163 9.22 9.03 15.09
C GLY A 163 8.22 8.42 14.12
N TYR A 164 8.56 8.29 12.83
CA TYR A 164 7.76 7.51 11.88
C TYR A 164 7.73 6.02 12.27
N ALA A 165 8.90 5.47 12.62
CA ALA A 165 9.07 4.10 13.10
C ALA A 165 9.91 4.07 14.37
N THR A 166 9.66 3.10 15.24
CA THR A 166 10.43 2.87 16.48
C THR A 166 11.69 2.03 16.25
N ASP A 167 11.81 1.40 15.08
CA ASP A 167 12.96 0.58 14.71
C ASP A 167 14.22 1.45 14.51
N PRO A 168 15.31 1.22 15.28
CA PRO A 168 16.55 1.99 15.14
C PRO A 168 17.25 1.80 13.78
N ASN A 169 16.91 0.75 13.02
CA ASN A 169 17.48 0.45 11.71
C ASN A 169 16.52 0.75 10.55
N TYR A 170 15.43 1.49 10.79
CA TYR A 170 14.39 1.76 9.80
C TYR A 170 14.98 2.30 8.48
N ALA A 171 15.77 3.38 8.53
CA ALA A 171 16.35 3.97 7.33
C ALA A 171 17.22 2.98 6.54
N ASP A 172 18.08 2.21 7.23
CA ASP A 172 18.96 1.24 6.57
C ASP A 172 18.18 0.05 5.98
N LYS A 173 17.07 -0.37 6.60
CA LYS A 173 16.18 -1.42 6.04
C LYS A 173 15.52 -0.96 4.74
N ILE A 174 14.97 0.25 4.72
CA ILE A 174 14.35 0.82 3.52
C ILE A 174 15.39 0.94 2.40
N MET A 175 16.56 1.50 2.70
CA MET A 175 17.64 1.64 1.70
C MET A 175 18.08 0.30 1.13
N ARG A 176 18.11 -0.76 1.95
CA ARG A 176 18.44 -2.12 1.50
C ARG A 176 17.39 -2.67 0.55
N ILE A 177 16.10 -2.48 0.85
CA ILE A 177 15.01 -2.92 -0.04
C ILE A 177 15.02 -2.12 -1.35
N ALA A 178 15.19 -0.79 -1.26
CA ALA A 178 15.25 0.11 -2.42
C ALA A 178 16.38 -0.27 -3.42
N ARG A 179 17.44 -0.89 -2.91
CA ARG A 179 18.61 -1.35 -3.69
C ARG A 179 18.63 -2.86 -3.92
N SER A 180 17.62 -3.58 -3.45
CA SER A 180 17.59 -5.05 -3.52
C SER A 180 17.42 -5.54 -4.96
N GLU A 181 18.00 -6.69 -5.27
CA GLU A 181 17.79 -7.37 -6.55
C GLU A 181 16.31 -7.63 -6.83
N THR A 182 15.52 -7.95 -5.80
CA THR A 182 14.07 -8.14 -5.92
C THR A 182 13.38 -6.91 -6.51
N LEU A 183 13.64 -5.72 -5.96
CA LEU A 183 13.05 -4.49 -6.50
C LEU A 183 13.60 -4.19 -7.90
N GLN A 184 14.92 -4.27 -8.08
CA GLN A 184 15.54 -3.95 -9.37
C GLN A 184 15.04 -4.87 -10.50
N ASN A 185 14.93 -6.17 -10.25
CA ASN A 185 14.42 -7.14 -11.21
C ASN A 185 12.94 -6.88 -11.56
N SER A 186 12.11 -6.53 -10.56
CA SER A 186 10.71 -6.17 -10.77
C SER A 186 10.58 -4.95 -11.69
N LEU A 187 11.41 -3.92 -11.46
CA LEU A 187 11.42 -2.71 -12.28
C LEU A 187 11.97 -2.97 -13.69
N THR A 188 12.93 -3.87 -13.85
CA THR A 188 13.42 -4.29 -15.17
C THR A 188 12.32 -4.99 -15.97
N LYS A 189 11.59 -5.93 -15.36
CA LYS A 189 10.44 -6.60 -16.02
C LYS A 189 9.36 -5.59 -16.46
N LEU A 190 9.08 -4.58 -15.64
CA LEU A 190 8.14 -3.50 -16.02
C LEU A 190 8.60 -2.70 -17.25
N LYS A 191 9.90 -2.43 -17.36
CA LYS A 191 10.48 -1.77 -18.55
C LYS A 191 10.39 -2.65 -19.79
N GLU A 192 10.73 -3.94 -19.65
CA GLU A 192 10.67 -4.91 -20.75
C GLU A 192 9.24 -5.10 -21.27
N ASN A 193 8.24 -5.05 -20.38
CA ASN A 193 6.83 -5.18 -20.72
C ASN A 193 6.17 -3.89 -21.23
N GLY A 194 6.96 -2.81 -21.43
CA GLY A 194 6.47 -1.52 -21.92
C GLY A 194 5.59 -0.75 -20.93
N GLN A 195 5.55 -1.18 -19.65
CA GLN A 195 4.84 -0.51 -18.57
C GLN A 195 5.69 0.58 -17.90
N LEU A 196 6.96 0.69 -18.28
CA LEU A 196 7.85 1.81 -18.00
C LEU A 196 8.50 2.30 -19.29
N PRO A 197 8.77 3.62 -19.45
CA PRO A 197 9.60 4.07 -20.56
C PRO A 197 10.99 3.45 -20.43
N LEU A 198 11.49 2.90 -21.53
CA LEU A 198 12.91 2.57 -21.67
C LEU A 198 13.67 3.88 -21.49
N ALA A 199 14.64 3.91 -20.57
CA ALA A 199 15.41 5.12 -20.29
C ALA A 199 16.01 5.66 -21.61
N SER A 200 15.87 6.98 -21.82
CA SER A 200 16.58 7.71 -22.88
C SER A 200 18.02 7.97 -22.48
#